data_AF-A0A2V8QJW7-F1
#
_entry.id   AF-A0A2V8QJW7-F1
#
_cell.length_a   1.000
_cell.length_b   1.000
_cell.length_c   1.000
_cell.angle_alpha   90.00
_cell.angle_beta   90.00
_cell.angle_gamma   90.00
#
_symmetry.space_group_name_H-M   'P 1'
#
loop_
_entity.id
_entity.type
_entity.pdbx_description
1 polymer ?
#
loop_
_entity_poly.entity_id
_entity_poly.type
_entity_poly.pdbx_seq_one_letter_code
_entity_poly.pdbx_strand_id
1 'polypeptide(L)'
;MFFKRYFLPSVLLALVLIPIMGQRSFEDFRQRRRSESSQQTSGASFGEYTFVRTIYESPSRGYGRRGGYGYGGGTWTTDYPEADNNFIVGLREWAGTNLKIAPRPEAIEIMDERIYDYPILYVVEPGFMELTDEQALRLREYIARGGFIFLDDFWGEYEWENVQEQFHKILPEYEIKDLPLSHPIFHSYLDVEEVVQVPNVYNAMRGETSEKGG
;
A
#
# COMPACT_ATOMS: atom_id res chain seq x y z
N MET A 1 45.72 -25.95 29.81
CA MET A 1 45.42 -26.10 28.37
C MET A 1 44.10 -26.84 28.12
N PHE A 2 43.04 -26.60 28.93
CA PHE A 2 41.75 -27.33 28.81
C PHE A 2 40.58 -26.44 28.33
N PHE A 3 40.72 -25.11 28.38
CA PHE A 3 39.63 -24.18 28.06
C PHE A 3 39.35 -23.98 26.56
N LYS A 4 40.29 -24.32 25.66
CA LYS A 4 40.12 -24.13 24.20
C LYS A 4 39.38 -25.27 23.48
N ARG A 5 39.20 -26.43 24.12
CA ARG A 5 38.73 -27.65 23.44
C ARG A 5 37.21 -27.79 23.38
N TYR A 6 36.48 -27.02 24.18
CA TYR A 6 35.01 -27.00 24.20
C TYR A 6 34.41 -25.67 23.72
N PHE A 7 35.22 -24.62 23.56
CA PHE A 7 34.74 -23.30 23.16
C PHE A 7 34.19 -23.29 21.71
N LEU A 8 34.87 -23.98 20.79
CA LEU A 8 34.47 -24.06 19.38
C LEU A 8 33.14 -24.84 19.16
N PRO A 9 32.92 -26.03 19.76
CA PRO A 9 31.63 -26.73 19.61
C PRO A 9 30.47 -26.01 20.31
N SER A 10 30.70 -25.27 21.40
CA SER A 10 29.64 -24.47 22.06
C SER A 10 29.17 -23.27 21.23
N VAL A 11 30.09 -22.60 20.52
CA VAL A 11 29.76 -21.47 19.63
C VAL A 11 29.00 -21.95 18.39
N LEU A 12 29.37 -23.11 17.83
CA LEU A 12 28.64 -23.73 16.71
C LEU A 12 27.22 -24.17 17.10
N LEU A 13 27.03 -24.71 18.31
CA LEU A 13 25.69 -25.08 18.80
C LEU A 13 24.80 -23.84 19.01
N ALA A 14 25.38 -22.74 19.51
CA ALA A 14 24.66 -21.46 19.66
C ALA A 14 24.24 -20.89 18.29
N LEU A 15 25.11 -20.95 17.27
CA LEU A 15 24.81 -20.47 15.92
C LEU A 15 23.71 -21.27 15.21
N VAL A 16 23.49 -22.53 15.55
CA VAL A 16 22.39 -23.35 15.01
C VAL A 16 21.06 -23.12 15.74
N LEU A 17 21.09 -22.76 17.03
CA LEU A 17 19.88 -22.53 17.83
C LEU A 17 19.28 -21.12 17.62
N ILE A 18 20.09 -20.12 17.28
CA ILE A 18 19.64 -18.74 17.00
C ILE A 18 18.62 -18.67 15.83
N PRO A 19 18.80 -19.32 14.67
CA PRO A 19 17.80 -19.28 13.60
C PRO A 19 16.49 -20.01 13.96
N ILE A 20 16.52 -21.02 14.83
CA ILE A 20 15.33 -21.78 15.24
C ILE A 20 14.42 -20.93 16.16
N MET A 21 15.01 -20.08 17.01
CA MET A 21 14.25 -19.10 17.79
C MET A 21 13.67 -17.97 16.93
N GLY A 22 14.40 -17.54 15.89
CA GLY A 22 13.90 -16.53 14.93
C GLY A 22 12.71 -17.00 14.09
N GLN A 23 12.69 -18.28 13.68
CA GLN A 23 11.58 -18.84 12.90
C GLN A 23 10.30 -19.05 13.71
N ARG A 24 10.41 -19.45 14.99
CA ARG A 24 9.25 -19.59 15.88
C ARG A 24 8.52 -18.26 16.08
N SER A 25 9.26 -17.16 16.19
CA SER A 25 8.67 -15.82 16.35
C SER A 25 7.80 -15.41 15.14
N PHE A 26 8.12 -15.89 13.94
CA PHE A 26 7.38 -15.54 12.72
C PHE A 26 6.14 -16.43 12.51
N GLU A 27 6.22 -17.72 12.87
CA GLU A 27 5.04 -18.59 12.86
C GLU A 27 4.04 -18.24 13.97
N ASP A 28 4.53 -17.94 15.18
CA ASP A 28 3.69 -17.44 16.27
C ASP A 28 3.00 -16.12 15.89
N PHE A 29 3.70 -15.22 15.19
CA PHE A 29 3.10 -14.00 14.64
C PHE A 29 1.96 -14.31 13.65
N ARG A 30 2.16 -15.25 12.72
CA ARG A 30 1.09 -15.69 11.80
C ARG A 30 -0.09 -16.33 12.52
N GLN A 31 0.15 -17.16 13.55
CA GLN A 31 -0.91 -17.80 14.31
C GLN A 31 -1.69 -16.80 15.18
N ARG A 32 -1.01 -15.84 15.81
CA ARG A 32 -1.65 -14.76 16.58
C ARG A 32 -2.58 -13.92 15.70
N ARG A 33 -2.14 -13.58 14.49
CA ARG A 33 -2.94 -12.88 13.46
C ARG A 33 -4.23 -13.62 13.10
N ARG A 34 -4.18 -14.96 13.00
CA ARG A 34 -5.36 -15.80 12.72
C ARG A 34 -6.35 -15.85 13.89
N SER A 35 -5.87 -15.66 15.12
CA SER A 35 -6.71 -15.61 16.32
C SER A 35 -7.32 -14.23 16.57
N GLU A 36 -6.59 -13.14 16.31
CA GLU A 36 -7.09 -11.77 16.51
C GLU A 36 -8.12 -11.36 15.45
N SER A 37 -8.03 -11.89 14.22
CA SER A 37 -9.08 -11.68 13.21
C SER A 37 -10.45 -12.23 13.61
N SER A 38 -10.51 -13.11 14.62
CA SER A 38 -11.76 -13.67 15.15
C SER A 38 -12.42 -12.81 16.23
N GLN A 39 -11.73 -11.81 16.79
CA GLN A 39 -12.31 -10.85 17.73
C GLN A 39 -12.81 -9.62 16.98
N GLN A 40 -14.01 -9.77 16.45
CA GLN A 40 -14.71 -8.78 15.65
C GLN A 40 -15.23 -7.64 16.55
N THR A 41 -14.44 -6.57 16.74
CA THR A 41 -15.00 -5.30 17.24
C THR A 41 -15.71 -4.60 16.08
N SER A 42 -17.01 -4.86 15.95
CA SER A 42 -17.90 -4.12 15.06
C SER A 42 -18.18 -2.75 15.68
N GLY A 43 -17.56 -1.70 15.16
CA GLY A 43 -17.87 -0.32 15.51
C GLY A 43 -17.21 0.63 14.52
N ALA A 44 -17.89 1.72 14.17
CA ALA A 44 -17.31 2.75 13.33
C ALA A 44 -16.12 3.39 14.06
N SER A 45 -14.98 3.50 13.40
CA SER A 45 -13.78 4.15 13.92
C SER A 45 -14.02 5.67 13.95
N PHE A 46 -14.32 6.25 15.10
CA PHE A 46 -14.35 7.71 15.24
C PHE A 46 -13.01 8.22 15.76
N GLY A 47 -12.28 8.94 14.90
CA GLY A 47 -10.99 9.55 15.24
C GLY A 47 -9.78 8.60 15.18
N GLU A 48 -9.93 7.42 14.55
CA GLU A 48 -8.79 6.57 14.18
C GLU A 48 -8.44 6.80 12.71
N TYR A 49 -7.16 6.69 12.38
CA TYR A 49 -6.70 6.62 11.00
C TYR A 49 -7.03 5.23 10.44
N THR A 50 -7.75 5.22 9.32
CA THR A 50 -8.08 4.01 8.56
C THR A 50 -7.36 4.06 7.23
N PHE A 51 -6.68 2.97 6.86
CA PHE A 51 -6.16 2.82 5.51
C PHE A 51 -7.33 2.51 4.57
N VAL A 52 -7.53 3.36 3.56
CA VAL A 52 -8.68 3.29 2.67
C VAL A 52 -8.24 3.08 1.23
N ARG A 53 -8.60 1.93 0.67
CA ARG A 53 -8.48 1.63 -0.76
C ARG A 53 -9.68 2.20 -1.51
N THR A 54 -9.41 2.88 -2.61
CA THR A 54 -10.44 3.45 -3.48
C THR A 54 -10.85 2.45 -4.55
N ILE A 55 -12.15 2.24 -4.68
CA ILE A 55 -12.78 1.43 -5.72
C ILE A 55 -13.16 2.37 -6.87
N TYR A 56 -12.72 2.02 -8.08
CA TYR A 56 -12.95 2.76 -9.32
C TYR A 56 -13.16 1.80 -10.50
N GLU A 57 -13.74 2.27 -11.61
CA GLU A 57 -13.90 1.48 -12.82
C GLU A 57 -12.60 1.37 -13.63
N SER A 58 -12.37 0.21 -14.22
CA SER A 58 -11.28 -0.01 -15.19
C SER A 58 -11.85 -0.58 -16.49
N PRO A 59 -11.25 -0.27 -17.65
CA PRO A 59 -11.67 -0.85 -18.92
C PRO A 59 -11.69 -2.40 -18.86
N SER A 60 -12.77 -3.01 -19.34
CA SER A 60 -12.99 -4.47 -19.32
C SER A 60 -12.00 -5.29 -20.16
N ARG A 61 -11.04 -4.66 -20.85
CA ARG A 61 -10.11 -5.32 -21.79
C ARG A 61 -8.73 -5.51 -21.15
N GLY A 62 -8.57 -6.64 -20.46
CA GLY A 62 -7.27 -7.33 -20.42
C GLY A 62 -6.64 -7.57 -19.05
N TYR A 63 -6.73 -6.63 -18.10
CA TYR A 63 -5.96 -6.71 -16.85
C TYR A 63 -6.80 -6.91 -15.57
N GLY A 64 -8.12 -6.66 -15.58
CA GLY A 64 -8.96 -6.61 -14.37
C GLY A 64 -9.89 -7.80 -14.08
N ARG A 65 -9.91 -8.86 -14.90
CA ARG A 65 -10.83 -10.01 -14.73
C ARG A 65 -10.41 -11.02 -13.65
N ARG A 66 -9.48 -10.65 -12.76
CA ARG A 66 -8.98 -11.54 -11.69
C ARG A 66 -9.47 -11.13 -10.28
N GLY A 67 -10.60 -10.43 -10.16
CA GLY A 67 -11.18 -10.07 -8.85
C GLY A 67 -12.28 -11.03 -8.40
N GLY A 68 -11.94 -12.06 -7.62
CA GLY A 68 -12.86 -13.08 -7.09
C GLY A 68 -13.63 -12.70 -5.82
N TYR A 69 -14.09 -11.44 -5.70
CA TYR A 69 -14.71 -10.93 -4.46
C TYR A 69 -16.05 -10.16 -4.67
N GLY A 70 -16.77 -10.41 -5.78
CA GLY A 70 -18.15 -9.93 -5.94
C GLY A 70 -18.32 -8.46 -6.38
N TYR A 71 -17.24 -7.67 -6.45
CA TYR A 71 -17.23 -6.26 -6.90
C TYR A 71 -16.87 -6.08 -8.38
N GLY A 72 -17.18 -7.05 -9.25
CA GLY A 72 -17.09 -6.84 -10.70
C GLY A 72 -15.69 -6.83 -11.35
N GLY A 73 -14.60 -6.90 -10.59
CA GLY A 73 -13.22 -6.99 -11.12
C GLY A 73 -12.71 -5.68 -11.75
N GLY A 74 -11.49 -5.29 -11.42
CA GLY A 74 -10.84 -4.06 -11.87
C GLY A 74 -9.40 -4.02 -11.37
N THR A 75 -8.55 -3.14 -11.90
CA THR A 75 -7.14 -3.09 -11.48
C THR A 75 -6.98 -2.60 -10.04
N TRP A 76 -7.97 -1.88 -9.52
CA TRP A 76 -8.06 -1.55 -8.09
C TRP A 76 -8.02 -2.78 -7.17
N THR A 77 -8.32 -3.99 -7.66
CA THR A 77 -8.27 -5.23 -6.86
C THR A 77 -6.88 -5.84 -6.73
N THR A 78 -5.84 -5.23 -7.32
CA THR A 78 -4.45 -5.72 -7.22
C THR A 78 -4.03 -5.89 -5.77
N ASP A 79 -3.60 -7.11 -5.45
CA ASP A 79 -3.20 -7.62 -4.13
C ASP A 79 -4.22 -7.44 -2.99
N TYR A 80 -5.48 -7.17 -3.33
CA TYR A 80 -6.55 -7.03 -2.35
C TYR A 80 -7.10 -8.40 -1.90
N PRO A 81 -7.36 -8.62 -0.59
CA PRO A 81 -7.17 -7.69 0.53
C PRO A 81 -5.84 -7.86 1.28
N GLU A 82 -4.96 -8.75 0.85
CA GLU A 82 -3.75 -9.11 1.59
C GLU A 82 -2.78 -7.93 1.77
N ALA A 83 -2.57 -7.11 0.73
CA ALA A 83 -1.71 -5.93 0.79
C ALA A 83 -2.20 -4.93 1.85
N ASP A 84 -3.49 -4.60 1.84
CA ASP A 84 -4.09 -3.63 2.77
C ASP A 84 -3.96 -4.10 4.22
N ASN A 85 -4.23 -5.40 4.44
CA ASN A 85 -4.07 -6.02 5.75
C ASN A 85 -2.61 -6.05 6.22
N ASN A 86 -1.64 -6.16 5.30
CA ASN A 86 -0.22 -6.10 5.64
C ASN A 86 0.21 -4.65 5.94
N PHE A 87 -0.26 -3.69 5.16
CA PHE A 87 0.06 -2.27 5.34
C PHE A 87 -0.43 -1.75 6.69
N ILE A 88 -1.68 -2.03 7.06
CA ILE A 88 -2.22 -1.57 8.35
C ILE A 88 -1.49 -2.19 9.55
N VAL A 89 -1.00 -3.43 9.41
CA VAL A 89 -0.16 -4.08 10.43
C VAL A 89 1.18 -3.36 10.54
N GLY A 90 1.81 -3.01 9.42
CA GLY A 90 3.05 -2.22 9.44
C GLY A 90 2.88 -0.86 10.12
N LEU A 91 1.77 -0.17 9.84
CA LEU A 91 1.45 1.11 10.51
C LEU A 91 1.28 0.96 12.03
N ARG A 92 0.64 -0.13 12.47
CA ARG A 92 0.38 -0.39 13.89
C ARG A 92 1.62 -0.82 14.65
N GLU A 93 2.39 -1.72 14.07
CA GLU A 93 3.44 -2.44 14.80
C GLU A 93 4.83 -1.85 14.57
N TRP A 94 5.08 -1.22 13.41
CA TRP A 94 6.43 -0.84 12.98
C TRP A 94 6.60 0.67 12.76
N ALA A 95 5.58 1.37 12.28
CA ALA A 95 5.69 2.78 11.94
C ALA A 95 5.76 3.72 13.17
N GLY A 96 5.63 3.20 14.40
CA GLY A 96 5.87 3.97 15.63
C GLY A 96 5.06 5.27 15.75
N THR A 97 3.90 5.35 15.10
CA THR A 97 3.11 6.59 15.04
C THR A 97 2.32 6.80 16.34
N ASN A 98 2.02 8.06 16.67
CA ASN A 98 1.09 8.39 17.75
C ASN A 98 -0.39 8.34 17.32
N LEU A 99 -0.67 7.89 16.09
CA LEU A 99 -2.02 7.79 15.57
C LEU A 99 -2.71 6.57 16.18
N LYS A 100 -3.99 6.71 16.50
CA LYS A 100 -4.84 5.54 16.69
C LYS A 100 -5.12 4.97 15.31
N ILE A 101 -4.65 3.76 15.02
CA ILE A 101 -4.86 3.11 13.73
C ILE A 101 -6.02 2.11 13.88
N ALA A 102 -6.97 2.16 12.95
CA ALA A 102 -8.07 1.21 12.89
C ALA A 102 -7.56 -0.24 12.82
N PRO A 103 -8.33 -1.23 13.31
CA PRO A 103 -7.91 -2.63 13.27
C PRO A 103 -7.97 -3.26 11.87
N ARG A 104 -8.74 -2.67 10.96
CA ARG A 104 -8.93 -3.18 9.60
C ARG A 104 -8.94 -2.02 8.60
N PRO A 105 -8.41 -2.23 7.39
CA PRO A 105 -8.56 -1.28 6.30
C PRO A 105 -10.00 -1.28 5.79
N GLU A 106 -10.36 -0.25 5.03
CA GLU A 106 -11.62 -0.18 4.30
C GLU A 106 -11.37 -0.08 2.79
N ALA A 107 -12.33 -0.55 2.00
CA ALA A 107 -12.40 -0.28 0.57
C ALA A 107 -13.70 0.49 0.31
N ILE A 108 -13.62 1.65 -0.32
CA ILE A 108 -14.79 2.52 -0.57
C ILE A 108 -14.82 2.96 -2.03
N GLU A 109 -16.03 3.08 -2.57
CA GLU A 109 -16.25 3.65 -3.90
C GLU A 109 -16.09 5.17 -3.85
N ILE A 110 -15.62 5.77 -4.96
CA ILE A 110 -15.46 7.23 -5.07
C ILE A 110 -16.76 7.98 -4.75
N MET A 111 -17.91 7.39 -5.08
CA MET A 111 -19.22 8.02 -4.88
C MET A 111 -19.82 7.81 -3.48
N ASP A 112 -19.18 6.99 -2.63
CA ASP A 112 -19.58 6.82 -1.24
C ASP A 112 -19.42 8.17 -0.49
N GLU A 113 -20.43 8.57 0.29
CA GLU A 113 -20.39 9.84 1.03
C GLU A 113 -19.27 9.87 2.08
N ARG A 114 -18.87 8.68 2.56
CA ARG A 114 -17.82 8.52 3.58
C ARG A 114 -16.42 8.85 3.08
N ILE A 115 -16.20 9.11 1.78
CA ILE A 115 -14.87 9.51 1.28
C ILE A 115 -14.33 10.74 2.02
N TYR A 116 -15.21 11.62 2.51
CA TYR A 116 -14.85 12.84 3.22
C TYR A 116 -14.48 12.61 4.69
N ASP A 117 -14.76 11.42 5.23
CA ASP A 117 -14.40 11.05 6.60
C ASP A 117 -12.92 10.59 6.70
N TYR A 118 -12.28 10.38 5.55
CA TYR A 118 -10.91 9.86 5.46
C TYR A 118 -9.95 10.91 4.91
N PRO A 119 -8.80 11.17 5.57
CA PRO A 119 -7.86 12.19 5.10
C PRO A 119 -6.97 11.73 3.94
N ILE A 120 -6.87 10.42 3.72
CA ILE A 120 -6.02 9.81 2.70
C ILE A 120 -6.80 8.73 1.97
N LEU A 121 -6.84 8.81 0.64
CA LEU A 121 -7.34 7.78 -0.25
C LEU A 121 -6.15 7.12 -0.94
N TYR A 122 -6.11 5.78 -0.95
CA TYR A 122 -5.13 5.00 -1.66
C TYR A 122 -5.72 4.44 -2.97
N VAL A 123 -4.98 4.55 -4.07
CA VAL A 123 -5.38 4.09 -5.40
C VAL A 123 -4.23 3.29 -5.99
N VAL A 124 -4.37 1.95 -6.00
CA VAL A 124 -3.41 1.06 -6.67
C VAL A 124 -3.73 0.99 -8.16
N GLU A 125 -2.75 0.72 -9.02
CA GLU A 125 -2.92 0.48 -10.46
C GLU A 125 -3.81 1.52 -11.20
N PRO A 126 -3.61 2.83 -10.96
CA PRO A 126 -4.41 3.88 -11.59
C PRO A 126 -4.12 4.02 -13.10
N GLY A 127 -3.12 3.30 -13.63
CA GLY A 127 -2.80 3.23 -15.06
C GLY A 127 -3.97 2.79 -15.94
N PHE A 128 -4.97 2.13 -15.36
CA PHE A 128 -6.21 1.72 -16.05
C PHE A 128 -7.47 2.30 -15.40
N MET A 129 -7.34 3.33 -14.57
CA MET A 129 -8.48 4.01 -13.96
C MET A 129 -9.27 4.77 -15.02
N GLU A 130 -10.59 4.66 -14.97
CA GLU A 130 -11.51 5.37 -15.85
C GLU A 130 -12.54 6.13 -15.00
N LEU A 131 -12.35 7.44 -14.86
CA LEU A 131 -13.26 8.29 -14.10
C LEU A 131 -14.39 8.84 -14.98
N THR A 132 -15.60 8.75 -14.45
CA THR A 132 -16.73 9.57 -14.90
C THR A 132 -16.55 11.04 -14.49
N ASP A 133 -17.24 11.95 -15.16
CA ASP A 133 -17.22 13.38 -14.81
C ASP A 133 -17.70 13.63 -13.37
N GLU A 134 -18.67 12.84 -12.90
CA GLU A 134 -19.20 12.96 -11.53
C GLU A 134 -18.16 12.52 -10.49
N GLN A 135 -17.46 11.41 -10.73
CA GLN A 135 -16.37 10.95 -9.87
C GLN A 135 -15.20 11.94 -9.87
N ALA A 136 -14.85 12.52 -11.02
CA ALA A 136 -13.80 13.52 -11.11
C ALA A 136 -14.15 14.78 -10.28
N LEU A 137 -15.39 15.28 -10.37
CA LEU A 137 -15.88 16.39 -9.55
C LEU A 137 -15.90 16.03 -8.06
N ARG A 138 -16.25 14.79 -7.72
CA ARG A 138 -16.26 14.29 -6.35
C ARG A 138 -14.85 14.28 -5.73
N LEU A 139 -13.87 13.78 -6.47
CA LEU A 139 -12.46 13.79 -6.06
C LEU A 139 -11.87 15.21 -6.00
N ARG A 140 -12.30 16.11 -6.90
CA ARG A 140 -11.91 17.52 -6.85
C ARG A 140 -12.35 18.16 -5.55
N GLU A 141 -13.60 17.95 -5.16
CA GLU A 141 -14.14 18.44 -3.90
C GLU A 141 -13.41 17.81 -2.70
N TYR A 142 -13.07 16.52 -2.76
CA TYR A 142 -12.28 15.85 -1.73
C TYR A 142 -10.92 16.51 -1.51
N ILE A 143 -10.19 16.79 -2.60
CA ILE A 143 -8.89 17.50 -2.52
C ILE A 143 -9.08 18.92 -2.03
N ALA A 144 -10.11 19.64 -2.48
CA ALA A 144 -10.41 21.00 -2.05
C ALA A 144 -10.71 21.10 -0.54
N ARG A 145 -11.20 20.02 0.08
CA ARG A 145 -11.41 19.89 1.52
C ARG A 145 -10.13 19.55 2.31
N GLY A 146 -8.99 19.39 1.63
CA GLY A 146 -7.71 19.03 2.22
C GLY A 146 -7.42 17.53 2.20
N GLY A 147 -8.18 16.73 1.45
CA GLY A 147 -7.91 15.32 1.25
C GLY A 147 -6.64 15.08 0.44
N PHE A 148 -5.95 13.97 0.74
CA PHE A 148 -4.76 13.51 0.02
C PHE A 148 -5.07 12.24 -0.77
N ILE A 149 -4.54 12.11 -1.99
CA ILE A 149 -4.66 10.90 -2.81
C ILE A 149 -3.26 10.33 -3.02
N PHE A 150 -3.07 9.07 -2.62
CA PHE A 150 -1.84 8.31 -2.81
C PHE A 150 -2.05 7.30 -3.95
N LEU A 151 -1.26 7.45 -5.02
CA LEU A 151 -1.26 6.56 -6.17
C LEU A 151 -0.09 5.57 -6.08
N ASP A 152 -0.34 4.30 -6.38
CA ASP A 152 0.69 3.25 -6.36
C ASP A 152 0.55 2.29 -7.55
N ASP A 153 1.64 1.59 -7.88
CA ASP A 153 1.72 0.47 -8.83
C ASP A 153 1.24 0.78 -10.26
N PHE A 154 1.84 1.79 -10.90
CA PHE A 154 1.66 2.06 -12.33
C PHE A 154 3.01 2.31 -12.99
N TRP A 155 3.17 1.82 -14.22
CA TRP A 155 4.47 1.64 -14.86
C TRP A 155 4.48 2.12 -16.30
N GLY A 156 5.55 2.83 -16.66
CA GLY A 156 5.81 3.28 -18.01
C GLY A 156 4.94 4.44 -18.50
N GLU A 157 5.25 4.91 -19.71
CA GLU A 157 4.64 6.09 -20.30
C GLU A 157 3.13 5.93 -20.51
N TYR A 158 2.69 4.74 -20.94
CA TYR A 158 1.27 4.50 -21.26
C TYR A 158 0.35 4.65 -20.03
N GLU A 159 0.74 4.05 -18.91
CA GLU A 159 -0.05 4.13 -17.68
C GLU A 159 0.05 5.51 -17.06
N TRP A 160 1.23 6.14 -17.17
CA TRP A 160 1.42 7.51 -16.73
C TRP A 160 0.53 8.49 -17.52
N GLU A 161 0.45 8.36 -18.83
CA GLU A 161 -0.44 9.17 -19.68
C GLU A 161 -1.90 9.03 -19.24
N ASN A 162 -2.37 7.81 -18.93
CA ASN A 162 -3.73 7.62 -18.41
C ASN A 162 -3.92 8.31 -17.05
N VAL A 163 -2.96 8.20 -16.14
CA VAL A 163 -3.00 8.91 -14.84
C VAL A 163 -3.11 10.42 -15.05
N GLN A 164 -2.29 10.97 -15.95
CA GLN A 164 -2.34 12.40 -16.29
C GLN A 164 -3.70 12.80 -16.87
N GLU A 165 -4.27 12.00 -17.76
CA GLU A 165 -5.60 12.25 -18.33
C GLU A 165 -6.70 12.25 -17.24
N GLN A 166 -6.74 11.23 -16.38
CA GLN A 166 -7.74 11.15 -15.32
C GLN A 166 -7.59 12.29 -14.32
N PHE A 167 -6.36 12.65 -13.92
CA PHE A 167 -6.12 13.76 -12.99
C PHE A 167 -6.40 15.12 -13.62
N HIS A 168 -6.24 15.28 -14.93
CA HIS A 168 -6.67 16.50 -15.63
C HIS A 168 -8.19 16.70 -15.55
N LYS A 169 -8.99 15.62 -15.50
CA LYS A 169 -10.44 15.73 -15.24
C LYS A 169 -10.74 16.25 -13.82
N ILE A 170 -9.94 15.84 -12.83
CA ILE A 170 -10.11 16.25 -11.42
C ILE A 170 -9.66 17.71 -11.22
N LEU A 171 -8.47 18.05 -11.71
CA LEU A 171 -7.77 19.32 -11.47
C LEU A 171 -7.24 19.93 -12.78
N PRO A 172 -8.13 20.37 -13.69
CA PRO A 172 -7.73 20.82 -15.04
C PRO A 172 -6.83 22.06 -15.02
N GLU A 173 -6.90 22.87 -13.96
CA GLU A 173 -6.08 24.07 -13.79
C GLU A 173 -4.68 23.82 -13.22
N TYR A 174 -4.34 22.58 -12.83
CA TYR A 174 -3.05 22.24 -12.23
C TYR A 174 -2.21 21.34 -13.12
N GLU A 175 -0.89 21.46 -12.99
CA GLU A 175 0.11 20.64 -13.69
C GLU A 175 0.78 19.70 -12.69
N ILE A 176 0.96 18.43 -13.08
CA ILE A 176 1.72 17.45 -12.31
C ILE A 176 3.21 17.78 -12.43
N LYS A 177 3.90 17.86 -11.30
CA LYS A 177 5.33 18.19 -11.24
C LYS A 177 6.07 17.23 -10.32
N ASP A 178 7.29 16.92 -10.72
CA ASP A 178 8.22 16.21 -9.86
C ASP A 178 8.58 17.08 -8.66
N LEU A 179 8.51 16.48 -7.48
CA LEU A 179 8.97 17.12 -6.25
C LEU A 179 10.49 16.91 -6.13
N PRO A 180 11.27 17.98 -5.87
CA PRO A 180 12.69 17.82 -5.62
C PRO A 180 12.91 17.02 -4.32
N LEU A 181 14.00 16.28 -4.21
CA LEU A 181 14.34 15.52 -3.00
C LEU A 181 14.42 16.40 -1.74
N SER A 182 14.68 17.70 -1.88
CA SER A 182 14.63 18.66 -0.77
C SER A 182 13.23 18.95 -0.22
N HIS A 183 12.17 18.45 -0.86
CA HIS A 183 10.80 18.66 -0.42
C HIS A 183 10.53 17.94 0.92
N PRO A 184 9.82 18.57 1.89
CA PRO A 184 9.62 17.99 3.23
C PRO A 184 9.00 16.59 3.26
N ILE A 185 8.25 16.18 2.22
CA ILE A 185 7.65 14.85 2.15
C ILE A 185 8.70 13.73 2.23
N PHE A 186 9.90 13.97 1.67
CA PHE A 186 11.02 13.02 1.67
C PHE A 186 11.81 13.02 2.99
N HIS A 187 11.42 13.85 3.96
CA HIS A 187 12.09 14.04 5.25
C HIS A 187 11.09 14.06 6.43
N SER A 188 9.84 13.67 6.20
CA SER A 188 8.77 13.80 7.20
C SER A 188 8.78 12.69 8.27
N TYR A 189 9.33 11.52 7.94
CA TYR A 189 9.42 10.39 8.87
C TYR A 189 10.79 9.70 8.79
N LEU A 190 11.25 9.41 7.58
CA LEU A 190 12.61 8.98 7.27
C LEU A 190 13.22 9.97 6.28
N ASP A 191 14.55 10.05 6.26
CA ASP A 191 15.29 10.78 5.24
C ASP A 191 15.45 9.91 3.99
N VAL A 192 14.88 10.36 2.88
CA VAL A 192 14.99 9.72 1.56
C VAL A 192 15.99 10.49 0.72
N GLU A 193 17.19 9.94 0.55
CA GLU A 193 18.28 10.57 -0.21
C GLU A 193 18.24 10.22 -1.70
N GLU A 194 17.53 9.16 -2.08
CA GLU A 194 17.36 8.71 -3.45
C GLU A 194 15.99 8.06 -3.66
N VAL A 195 15.42 8.23 -4.86
CA VAL A 195 14.25 7.47 -5.30
C VAL A 195 14.74 6.27 -6.09
N VAL A 196 14.54 5.07 -5.53
CA VAL A 196 14.91 3.81 -6.17
C VAL A 196 13.71 3.17 -6.85
N GLN A 197 13.94 2.57 -8.01
CA GLN A 197 12.93 1.76 -8.69
C GLN A 197 12.84 0.38 -8.02
N VAL A 198 11.63 -0.01 -7.61
CA VAL A 198 11.38 -1.28 -6.91
C VAL A 198 10.65 -2.25 -7.85
N PRO A 199 11.34 -3.19 -8.52
CA PRO A 199 10.68 -4.10 -9.44
C PRO A 199 9.67 -5.02 -8.76
N ASN A 200 8.69 -5.47 -9.54
CA ASN A 200 7.92 -6.65 -9.17
C ASN A 200 8.84 -7.88 -9.03
N VAL A 201 8.38 -8.89 -8.28
CA VAL A 201 9.20 -10.07 -7.95
C VAL A 201 9.72 -10.81 -9.19
N TYR A 202 8.95 -10.86 -10.27
CA TYR A 202 9.35 -11.57 -11.48
C TYR A 202 10.43 -10.83 -12.26
N ASN A 203 10.34 -9.50 -12.34
CA ASN A 203 11.36 -8.66 -12.96
C ASN A 203 12.63 -8.68 -12.12
N ALA A 204 12.51 -8.59 -10.79
CA ALA A 204 13.64 -8.72 -9.86
C ALA A 204 14.38 -10.06 -10.05
N MET A 205 13.66 -11.16 -10.22
CA MET A 205 14.23 -12.49 -10.50
C MET A 205 14.95 -12.56 -11.86
N ARG A 206 14.58 -11.71 -12.82
CA ARG A 206 15.23 -11.59 -14.13
C ARG A 206 16.36 -10.57 -14.15
N GLY A 207 16.55 -9.80 -13.06
CA GLY A 207 17.52 -8.70 -13.00
C GLY A 207 17.03 -7.45 -13.75
N GLU A 208 15.73 -7.33 -13.99
CA GLU A 208 15.09 -6.18 -14.60
C GLU A 208 14.40 -5.35 -13.52
N THR A 209 14.59 -4.03 -13.52
CA THR A 209 13.93 -3.13 -12.56
C THR A 209 12.67 -2.47 -13.14
N SER A 210 12.54 -2.47 -14.47
CA SER A 210 11.53 -1.74 -15.23
C SER A 210 10.45 -2.64 -15.82
N GLU A 211 9.27 -2.07 -16.08
CA GLU A 211 8.18 -2.69 -16.84
C GLU A 211 7.47 -1.65 -17.70
N LYS A 212 6.85 -2.09 -18.80
CA LYS A 212 5.99 -1.24 -19.67
C LYS A 212 6.68 0.05 -20.18
N GLY A 213 8.01 0.05 -20.23
CA GLY A 213 8.81 1.18 -20.73
C GLY A 213 9.27 2.17 -19.66
N GLY A 214 9.03 1.89 -18.37
CA GLY A 214 9.51 2.65 -17.22
C GLY A 214 10.27 1.78 -16.24
#